data_AF-B0C701-F1
#
_entry.id   AF-B0C701-F1
#
_cell.length_a   1.000
_cell.length_b   1.000
_cell.length_c   1.000
_cell.angle_alpha   90.00
_cell.angle_beta   90.00
_cell.angle_gamma   90.00
#
_symmetry.space_group_name_H-M   'P 1'
#
loop_
_entity.id
_entity.type
_entity.pdbx_description
1 polymer ?
#
loop_
_entity_poly.entity_id
_entity_poly.type
_entity_poly.pdbx_seq_one_letter_code
_entity_poly.pdbx_strand_id
1 'polypeptide(L)'
;MHPSTTMTEDISIYDFLNLVNCFSGVVKVFLGAKVTANYLTETKPEFAYLADFEIDRNAQFQFRGDGNRKITAIIHLGFKLWFNAFFKRVSVLIQDLPELIKLECNKQDKLTVLSLIPAGYLCEVGDLQDANTALF
;
A
#
# COMPACT_ATOMS: atom_id res chain seq x y z
N MET A 1 2.58 -21.68 -22.66
CA MET A 1 2.81 -21.24 -21.27
C MET A 1 2.61 -19.73 -21.25
N HIS A 2 1.45 -19.27 -20.77
CA HIS A 2 1.18 -17.84 -20.54
C HIS A 2 1.35 -17.56 -19.04
N PRO A 3 1.94 -16.42 -18.64
CA PRO A 3 2.16 -16.10 -17.24
C PRO A 3 0.82 -15.82 -16.56
N SER A 4 0.61 -16.51 -15.43
CA SER A 4 -0.54 -16.35 -14.54
C SER A 4 -0.65 -14.90 -14.08
N THR A 5 -1.57 -14.15 -14.67
CA THR A 5 -2.07 -12.91 -14.09
C THR A 5 -2.91 -13.31 -12.89
N THR A 6 -2.32 -13.32 -11.70
CA THR A 6 -3.05 -13.64 -10.46
C THR A 6 -4.22 -12.67 -10.33
N MET A 7 -5.40 -13.23 -10.53
CA MET A 7 -6.67 -12.53 -10.60
C MET A 7 -6.95 -11.85 -9.26
N THR A 8 -7.42 -10.61 -9.33
CA THR A 8 -8.01 -9.86 -8.21
C THR A 8 -9.34 -10.53 -7.83
N GLU A 9 -9.29 -11.76 -7.32
CA GLU A 9 -10.47 -12.53 -6.96
C GLU A 9 -10.95 -12.11 -5.56
N ASP A 10 -12.13 -11.49 -5.53
CA ASP A 10 -13.07 -11.42 -4.40
C ASP A 10 -12.61 -10.81 -3.07
N ILE A 11 -11.77 -9.77 -3.10
CA ILE A 11 -11.51 -8.98 -1.89
C ILE A 11 -12.66 -7.99 -1.66
N SER A 12 -13.29 -8.06 -0.48
CA SER A 12 -14.27 -7.07 -0.03
C SER A 12 -13.58 -5.72 0.26
N ILE A 13 -14.31 -4.62 0.17
CA ILE A 13 -13.77 -3.31 0.57
C ILE A 13 -13.32 -3.34 2.05
N TYR A 14 -14.02 -4.07 2.93
CA TYR A 14 -13.61 -4.24 4.32
C TYR A 14 -12.23 -4.91 4.46
N ASP A 15 -12.01 -6.03 3.77
CA ASP A 15 -10.71 -6.72 3.78
C ASP A 15 -9.62 -5.85 3.18
N PHE A 16 -9.94 -5.11 2.13
CA PHE A 16 -9.03 -4.16 1.52
C PHE A 16 -8.65 -3.03 2.49
N LEU A 17 -9.63 -2.45 3.19
CA LEU A 17 -9.41 -1.42 4.21
C LEU A 17 -8.51 -1.92 5.33
N ASN A 18 -8.70 -3.15 5.80
CA ASN A 18 -7.83 -3.74 6.83
C ASN A 18 -6.36 -3.79 6.39
N LEU A 19 -6.11 -4.12 5.12
CA LEU A 19 -4.76 -4.16 4.56
C LEU A 19 -4.13 -2.75 4.47
N VAL A 20 -4.84 -1.78 3.90
CA VAL A 20 -4.32 -0.40 3.79
C VAL A 20 -4.18 0.28 5.15
N ASN A 21 -5.01 -0.09 6.12
CA ASN A 21 -4.93 0.40 7.50
C ASN A 21 -3.78 -0.23 8.30
N CYS A 22 -3.45 -1.50 8.05
CA CYS A 22 -2.24 -2.12 8.57
C CYS A 22 -1.00 -1.35 8.12
N PHE A 23 -0.89 -1.07 6.81
CA PHE A 23 0.18 -0.24 6.26
C PHE A 23 0.23 1.14 6.91
N SER A 24 -0.90 1.84 6.97
CA SER A 24 -0.94 3.18 7.54
C SER A 24 -0.53 3.17 9.02
N GLY A 25 -0.90 2.10 9.74
CA GLY A 25 -0.46 1.82 11.10
C GLY A 25 1.06 1.77 11.24
N VAL A 26 1.75 1.07 10.34
CA VAL A 26 3.23 1.01 10.31
C VAL A 26 3.82 2.40 10.10
N VAL A 27 3.40 3.12 9.05
CA VAL A 27 3.95 4.45 8.73
C VAL A 27 3.69 5.45 9.86
N LYS A 28 2.52 5.36 10.49
CA LYS A 28 2.13 6.17 11.64
C LYS A 28 3.06 6.03 12.83
N VAL A 29 3.68 4.87 13.05
CA VAL A 29 4.66 4.68 14.14
C VAL A 29 5.87 5.60 13.95
N PHE A 30 6.26 5.87 12.70
CA PHE A 30 7.45 6.67 12.38
C PHE A 30 7.15 8.17 12.23
N LEU A 31 6.06 8.53 11.55
CA LEU A 31 5.74 9.94 11.28
C LEU A 31 4.77 10.56 12.30
N GLY A 32 4.09 9.73 13.09
CA GLY A 32 2.97 10.14 13.93
C GLY A 32 1.67 10.31 13.15
N ALA A 33 0.54 10.10 13.84
CA ALA A 33 -0.80 10.05 13.25
C ALA A 33 -1.15 11.28 12.41
N LYS A 34 -0.83 12.48 12.91
CA LYS A 34 -1.16 13.73 12.25
C LYS A 34 -0.42 13.89 10.91
N VAL A 35 0.88 13.59 10.88
CA VAL A 35 1.69 13.74 9.65
C VAL A 35 1.28 12.69 8.63
N THR A 36 1.08 11.44 9.05
CA THR A 36 0.61 10.36 8.16
C THR A 36 -0.76 10.69 7.58
N ALA A 37 -1.72 11.14 8.39
CA ALA A 37 -3.06 11.50 7.92
C ALA A 37 -3.03 12.67 6.93
N ASN A 38 -2.24 13.71 7.21
CA ASN A 38 -2.06 14.84 6.31
C ASN A 38 -1.46 14.40 4.97
N TYR A 39 -0.37 13.62 5.00
CA TYR A 39 0.29 13.18 3.78
C TYR A 39 -0.60 12.25 2.96
N LEU A 40 -1.34 11.33 3.58
CA LEU A 40 -2.33 10.51 2.89
C LEU A 40 -3.42 11.39 2.26
N THR A 41 -3.92 12.39 2.97
CA THR A 41 -4.96 13.29 2.45
C THR A 41 -4.45 14.10 1.26
N GLU A 42 -3.25 14.68 1.36
CA GLU A 42 -2.65 15.54 0.34
C GLU A 42 -2.21 14.77 -0.91
N THR A 43 -1.98 13.46 -0.81
CA THR A 43 -1.60 12.62 -1.95
C THR A 43 -2.77 11.88 -2.59
N LYS A 44 -3.99 12.09 -2.07
CA LYS A 44 -5.22 11.48 -2.60
C LYS A 44 -5.48 11.98 -4.03
N PRO A 45 -5.57 11.08 -5.03
CA PRO A 45 -5.97 11.47 -6.37
C PRO A 45 -7.42 11.98 -6.41
N GLU A 46 -7.68 13.02 -7.20
CA GLU A 46 -9.01 13.62 -7.38
C GLU A 46 -9.91 12.79 -8.31
N PHE A 47 -10.07 11.50 -8.01
CA PHE A 47 -10.95 10.61 -8.76
C PHE A 47 -12.30 10.46 -8.07
N ALA A 48 -13.40 10.58 -8.83
CA ALA A 48 -14.76 10.47 -8.29
C ALA A 48 -15.00 9.13 -7.57
N TYR A 49 -14.45 8.02 -8.07
CA TYR A 49 -14.56 6.69 -7.46
C TYR A 49 -13.71 6.50 -6.19
N LEU A 50 -12.89 7.48 -5.81
CA LEU A 50 -12.20 7.53 -4.53
C LEU A 50 -12.86 8.51 -3.55
N ALA A 51 -13.94 9.21 -3.95
CA ALA A 51 -14.59 10.21 -3.11
C ALA A 51 -15.11 9.61 -1.79
N ASP A 52 -15.64 8.39 -1.84
CA ASP A 52 -16.18 7.67 -0.69
C ASP A 52 -15.10 7.16 0.29
N PHE A 53 -13.82 7.26 -0.05
CA PHE A 53 -12.72 6.90 0.84
C PHE A 53 -12.17 8.13 1.56
N GLU A 54 -12.13 8.09 2.89
CA GLU A 54 -11.68 9.19 3.73
C GLU A 54 -10.54 8.74 4.65
N ILE A 55 -9.70 9.69 5.08
CA ILE A 55 -8.66 9.45 6.07
C ILE A 55 -9.09 10.11 7.38
N ASP A 56 -9.13 9.35 8.46
CA ASP A 56 -9.42 9.91 9.78
C ASP A 56 -8.19 10.49 10.48
N ARG A 57 -8.43 11.11 11.65
CA ARG A 57 -7.38 11.72 12.48
C ARG A 57 -6.32 10.74 13.00
N ASN A 58 -6.60 9.44 12.98
CA ASN A 58 -5.69 8.37 13.39
C ASN A 58 -4.94 7.77 12.20
N ALA A 59 -5.01 8.42 11.04
CA ALA A 59 -4.50 7.95 9.76
C ALA A 59 -5.09 6.59 9.39
N GLN A 60 -6.39 6.38 9.58
CA GLN A 60 -7.08 5.19 9.09
C GLN A 60 -7.95 5.56 7.89
N PHE A 61 -7.87 4.75 6.84
CA PHE A 61 -8.80 4.74 5.74
C PHE A 61 -10.17 4.26 6.23
N GLN A 62 -11.20 5.04 5.88
CA GLN A 62 -12.60 4.72 6.07
C GLN A 62 -13.29 4.73 4.71
N PHE A 63 -14.37 3.96 4.57
CA PHE A 63 -15.19 3.94 3.36
C PHE A 63 -16.65 4.24 3.69
N ARG A 64 -17.23 5.19 2.96
CA ARG A 64 -18.64 5.57 3.07
C ARG A 64 -19.45 4.78 2.05
N GLY A 65 -19.84 3.56 2.41
CA GLY A 65 -20.67 2.71 1.56
C GLY A 65 -20.78 1.29 2.09
N ASP A 66 -21.21 0.37 1.24
CA ASP A 66 -21.26 -1.06 1.57
C ASP A 66 -19.85 -1.68 1.55
N GLY A 67 -19.30 -1.95 2.73
CA GLY A 67 -17.99 -2.57 2.90
C GLY A 67 -17.90 -4.03 2.43
N ASN A 68 -19.03 -4.73 2.28
CA ASN A 68 -19.08 -6.10 1.75
C ASN A 68 -19.00 -6.13 0.21
N ARG A 69 -19.15 -4.96 -0.44
CA ARG A 69 -18.95 -4.84 -1.87
C ARG A 69 -17.50 -5.23 -2.22
N LYS A 70 -17.35 -5.92 -3.34
CA LYS A 70 -16.03 -6.27 -3.88
C LYS A 70 -15.30 -5.03 -4.39
N ILE A 71 -13.99 -4.98 -4.17
CA ILE A 71 -13.15 -3.94 -4.78
C ILE A 71 -13.14 -4.11 -6.30
N THR A 72 -13.32 -3.01 -7.01
CA THR A 72 -13.21 -3.01 -8.48
C THR A 72 -11.77 -2.75 -8.90
N ALA A 73 -11.41 -3.16 -10.13
CA ALA A 73 -10.09 -2.87 -10.69
C ALA A 73 -9.75 -1.37 -10.71
N ILE A 74 -10.77 -0.51 -10.90
CA ILE A 74 -10.60 0.96 -10.90
C ILE A 74 -10.26 1.49 -9.50
N ILE A 75 -10.91 0.99 -8.45
CA ILE A 75 -10.56 1.36 -7.07
C ILE A 75 -9.15 0.89 -6.75
N HIS A 76 -8.80 -0.35 -7.12
CA HIS A 76 -7.44 -0.88 -6.92
C HIS A 76 -6.38 -0.01 -7.60
N LEU A 77 -6.59 0.36 -8.88
CA LEU A 77 -5.70 1.26 -9.61
C LEU A 77 -5.60 2.65 -8.95
N GLY A 78 -6.73 3.20 -8.51
CA GLY A 78 -6.77 4.48 -7.79
C GLY A 78 -5.93 4.46 -6.53
N PHE A 79 -6.04 3.41 -5.72
CA PHE A 79 -5.23 3.21 -4.54
C PHE A 79 -3.75 2.98 -4.87
N LYS A 80 -3.42 2.26 -5.94
CA LYS A 80 -2.03 2.12 -6.39
C LYS A 80 -1.39 3.47 -6.73
N LEU A 81 -2.12 4.35 -7.41
CA LEU A 81 -1.66 5.70 -7.71
C LEU A 81 -1.51 6.55 -6.45
N TRP A 82 -2.51 6.47 -5.55
CA TRP A 82 -2.49 7.16 -4.27
C TRP A 82 -1.28 6.75 -3.42
N PHE A 83 -1.05 5.46 -3.25
CA PHE A 83 0.07 4.93 -2.48
C PHE A 83 1.41 5.28 -3.12
N ASN A 84 1.53 5.24 -4.44
CA ASN A 84 2.77 5.65 -5.12
C ASN A 84 3.10 7.13 -4.83
N ALA A 85 2.11 8.03 -4.91
CA ALA A 85 2.30 9.44 -4.57
C ALA A 85 2.68 9.62 -3.08
N PHE A 86 2.04 8.86 -2.20
CA PHE A 86 2.37 8.82 -0.78
C PHE A 86 3.80 8.34 -0.53
N PHE A 87 4.22 7.21 -1.10
CA PHE A 87 5.55 6.64 -0.96
C PHE A 87 6.65 7.59 -1.38
N LYS A 88 6.50 8.26 -2.53
CA LYS A 88 7.45 9.29 -2.98
C LYS A 88 7.65 10.39 -1.96
N ARG A 89 6.59 10.74 -1.22
CA ARG A 89 6.65 11.78 -0.19
C ARG A 89 7.30 11.30 1.10
N VAL A 90 7.02 10.06 1.51
CA VAL A 90 7.55 9.51 2.77
C VAL A 90 8.94 8.88 2.64
N SER A 91 9.37 8.48 1.44
CA SER A 91 10.67 7.84 1.24
C SER A 91 11.87 8.75 1.50
N VAL A 92 11.65 10.06 1.47
CA VAL A 92 12.67 11.05 1.88
C VAL A 92 12.90 11.01 3.39
N LEU A 93 11.91 10.51 4.15
CA LEU A 93 11.92 10.50 5.62
C LEU A 93 12.15 9.10 6.21
N ILE A 94 11.76 8.04 5.50
CA ILE A 94 11.86 6.65 5.95
C ILE A 94 12.47 5.82 4.82
N GLN A 95 13.78 5.57 4.90
CA GLN A 95 14.54 4.85 3.87
C GLN A 95 14.17 3.36 3.83
N ASP A 96 14.06 2.70 4.99
CA ASP A 96 13.79 1.24 5.08
C ASP A 96 12.29 0.91 5.10
N LEU A 97 11.43 1.84 4.68
CA LEU A 97 9.98 1.68 4.76
C LEU A 97 9.46 0.40 4.06
N PRO A 98 9.94 0.03 2.86
CA PRO A 98 9.48 -1.18 2.18
C PRO A 98 9.75 -2.47 2.99
N GLU A 99 10.88 -2.55 3.68
CA GLU A 99 11.24 -3.73 4.49
C GLU A 99 10.37 -3.83 5.75
N LEU A 100 10.11 -2.69 6.39
CA LEU A 100 9.25 -2.62 7.57
C LEU A 100 7.81 -3.03 7.26
N ILE A 101 7.29 -2.61 6.11
CA ILE A 101 5.95 -3.03 5.65
C ILE A 101 5.92 -4.52 5.37
N LYS A 102 6.97 -5.07 4.73
CA LYS A 102 7.06 -6.52 4.54
C LYS A 102 7.07 -7.23 5.90
N LEU A 103 7.87 -6.80 6.87
CA LEU A 103 7.97 -7.47 8.16
C LEU A 103 6.66 -7.45 8.97
N GLU A 104 6.03 -6.28 9.08
CA GLU A 104 4.83 -6.09 9.89
C GLU A 104 3.57 -6.60 9.20
N CYS A 105 3.49 -6.45 7.87
CA CYS A 105 2.30 -6.78 7.12
C CYS A 105 2.37 -8.19 6.43
N ASN A 106 3.54 -8.82 6.24
CA ASN A 106 3.66 -10.22 5.70
C ASN A 106 3.03 -11.30 6.58
N LYS A 107 2.57 -10.97 7.80
CA LYS A 107 1.75 -11.92 8.56
C LYS A 107 0.41 -12.21 7.87
N GLN A 108 0.03 -11.42 6.87
CA GLN A 108 -1.04 -11.71 5.93
C GLN A 108 -0.43 -11.90 4.53
N ASP A 109 -0.47 -13.13 3.99
CA ASP A 109 -0.10 -13.56 2.62
C ASP A 109 -0.85 -12.81 1.48
N LYS A 110 -1.40 -11.62 1.75
CA LYS A 110 -2.27 -10.82 0.88
C LYS A 110 -1.62 -9.53 0.36
N LEU A 111 -0.42 -9.13 0.82
CA LEU A 111 0.25 -7.96 0.23
C LEU A 111 0.74 -8.20 -1.19
N THR A 112 0.99 -9.44 -1.59
CA THR A 112 1.29 -9.79 -2.99
C THR A 112 0.14 -9.41 -3.92
N VAL A 113 -1.10 -9.39 -3.43
CA VAL A 113 -2.29 -8.93 -4.19
C VAL A 113 -2.33 -7.40 -4.31
N LEU A 114 -1.72 -6.71 -3.34
CA LEU A 114 -1.53 -5.28 -3.33
C LEU A 114 -0.14 -4.96 -3.87
N SER A 115 0.01 -4.99 -5.20
CA SER A 115 1.12 -4.32 -5.92
C SER A 115 1.09 -2.78 -5.76
N LEU A 116 0.75 -2.30 -4.55
CA LEU A 116 0.72 -0.92 -4.10
C LEU A 116 2.13 -0.39 -3.80
N ILE A 117 3.10 -1.28 -3.54
CA ILE A 117 4.52 -0.90 -3.49
C ILE A 117 4.98 -0.67 -4.93
N PRO A 118 5.46 0.53 -5.30
CA PRO A 118 5.95 0.77 -6.64
C PRO A 118 7.16 -0.13 -6.93
N ALA A 119 7.24 -0.71 -8.12
CA ALA A 119 8.32 -1.65 -8.49
C ALA A 119 9.73 -1.05 -8.28
N GLY A 120 9.89 0.28 -8.45
CA GLY A 120 11.14 0.99 -8.17
C GLY A 120 11.60 0.99 -6.71
N TYR A 121 10.74 0.65 -5.74
CA TYR A 121 11.10 0.44 -4.33
C TYR A 121 11.37 -1.04 -4.00
N LEU A 122 11.06 -1.95 -4.92
CA LEU A 122 11.39 -3.38 -4.79
C LEU A 122 12.68 -3.73 -5.53
N CYS A 123 13.09 -2.93 -6.52
CA CYS A 123 14.29 -3.16 -7.31
C CYS A 123 15.61 -2.99 -6.53
N GLU A 124 15.68 -2.20 -5.46
CA GLU A 124 16.91 -2.15 -4.64
C GLU A 124 17.12 -3.39 -3.75
N VAL A 125 16.08 -4.23 -3.59
CA VAL A 125 16.17 -5.46 -2.77
C VAL A 125 16.53 -6.68 -3.63
N GLY A 126 16.37 -6.59 -4.96
CA GLY A 126 16.74 -7.65 -5.91
C GLY A 126 18.23 -7.70 -6.22
N ASP A 127 18.92 -6.56 -6.21
CA ASP A 127 20.35 -6.49 -6.58
C ASP A 127 21.33 -6.78 -5.42
N LEU A 128 20.83 -7.02 -4.20
CA LEU A 128 21.66 -7.38 -3.04
C LEU A 128 21.71 -8.89 -2.74
N GLN A 129 20.92 -9.72 -3.41
CA GLN A 129 21.02 -11.19 -3.27
C GLN A 129 21.88 -11.85 -4.36
N ASP A 130 22.10 -11.19 -5.51
CA ASP A 130 22.94 -11.75 -6.58
C ASP A 130 24.43 -11.33 -6.48
N ALA A 131 24.79 -10.43 -5.56
CA ALA A 131 26.19 -10.02 -5.35
C ALA A 131 26.97 -10.90 -4.35
N ASN A 132 26.33 -11.84 -3.65
CA ASN A 132 26.98 -12.67 -2.61
C ASN A 132 27.05 -14.18 -2.91
N THR A 133 26.80 -14.59 -4.16
CA THR A 133 27.05 -16.00 -4.60
C THR A 133 28.15 -16.09 -5.65
N ALA A 134 29.11 -15.19 -5.61
CA ALA A 134 30.34 -15.27 -6.39
C ALA A 134 31.53 -14.97 -5.47
N LEU A 135 31.86 -15.93 -4.59
CA LEU A 135 33.19 -16.14 -3.99
C LEU A 135 33.08 -17.29 -2.98
N PHE A 136 33.11 -18.54 -3.49
CA PHE A 136 33.88 -19.67 -2.95
C PHE A 136 34.03 -20.72 -4.04
#